data_AF-A0A533YLT9-F1
#
_entry.id   AF-A0A533YLT9-F1
#
_cell.length_a   1.000
_cell.length_b   1.000
_cell.length_c   1.000
_cell.angle_alpha   90.00
_cell.angle_beta   90.00
_cell.angle_gamma   90.00
#
_symmetry.space_group_name_H-M   'P 1'
#
loop_
_entity.id
_entity.type
_entity.pdbx_description
1 polymer ?
#
loop_
_entity_poly.entity_id
_entity_poly.type
_entity_poly.pdbx_seq_one_letter_code
_entity_poly.pdbx_strand_id
1 'polypeptide(L)'
;MGNEARELIAEISRMMKSLSEALERRAEEIQATGGDSELAGKLAKGADAMRDSGNIYLTWARHYVALSEGTSDASDEEDEADFGT
;
A
#
# COMPACT_ATOMS: atom_id res chain seq x y z
N MET A 1 -14.36 15.61 9.95
CA MET A 1 -13.51 15.13 8.84
C MET A 1 -12.40 14.20 9.33
N GLY A 2 -11.64 14.52 10.39
CA GLY A 2 -10.56 13.66 10.89
C GLY A 2 -10.95 12.20 11.20
N ASN A 3 -12.12 11.97 11.81
CA ASN A 3 -12.57 10.61 12.12
C ASN A 3 -12.89 9.77 10.86
N GLU A 4 -13.63 10.35 9.90
CA GLU A 4 -14.02 9.67 8.65
C GLU A 4 -12.79 9.34 7.78
N ALA A 5 -11.84 10.27 7.65
CA ALA A 5 -10.63 10.02 6.87
C ALA A 5 -9.74 8.92 7.48
N ARG A 6 -9.66 8.85 8.83
CA ARG A 6 -8.94 7.78 9.54
C ARG A 6 -9.62 6.43 9.38
N GLU A 7 -10.95 6.39 9.43
CA GLU A 7 -11.74 5.18 9.17
C GLU A 7 -11.52 4.68 7.73
N LEU A 8 -11.54 5.57 6.74
CA LEU A 8 -11.25 5.24 5.34
C LEU A 8 -9.83 4.71 5.15
N ILE A 9 -8.81 5.31 5.79
CA ILE A 9 -7.43 4.79 5.74
C ILE A 9 -7.34 3.38 6.32
N ALA A 10 -8.02 3.11 7.43
CA ALA A 10 -8.06 1.78 8.03
C ALA A 10 -8.74 0.76 7.11
N GLU A 11 -9.84 1.14 6.46
CA GLU A 11 -10.55 0.28 5.52
C GLU A 11 -9.72 -0.01 4.27
N ILE A 12 -9.10 1.02 3.67
CA ILE A 12 -8.22 0.86 2.51
C ILE A 12 -7.04 -0.05 2.85
N SER A 13 -6.41 0.16 4.02
CA SER A 13 -5.31 -0.70 4.48
C SER A 13 -5.72 -2.16 4.58
N ARG A 14 -6.91 -2.44 5.14
CA ARG A 14 -7.46 -3.79 5.21
C ARG A 14 -7.72 -4.37 3.81
N MET A 15 -8.33 -3.61 2.92
CA MET A 15 -8.65 -4.07 1.56
C MET A 15 -7.39 -4.36 0.74
N MET A 16 -6.38 -3.49 0.78
CA MET A 16 -5.10 -3.68 0.09
C MET A 16 -4.43 -4.99 0.54
N LYS A 17 -4.36 -5.22 1.86
CA LYS A 17 -3.83 -6.45 2.43
C LYS A 17 -4.62 -7.68 1.99
N SER A 18 -5.95 -7.65 2.10
CA SER A 18 -6.80 -8.78 1.71
C SER A 18 -6.68 -9.11 0.23
N LEU A 19 -6.50 -8.10 -0.63
CA LEU A 19 -6.32 -8.29 -2.06
C LEU A 19 -4.96 -8.93 -2.38
N SER A 20 -3.86 -8.45 -1.79
CA SER A 20 -2.54 -9.07 -2.00
C SER A 20 -2.53 -10.54 -1.55
N GLU A 21 -3.09 -10.82 -0.37
CA GLU A 21 -3.19 -12.20 0.16
C GLU A 21 -4.10 -13.11 -0.70
N ALA A 22 -5.12 -12.56 -1.35
CA ALA A 22 -5.96 -13.32 -2.27
C ALA A 22 -5.20 -13.71 -3.55
N LEU A 23 -4.36 -12.80 -4.07
CA LEU A 23 -3.54 -13.07 -5.24
C LEU A 23 -2.41 -14.07 -4.95
N GLU A 24 -1.78 -13.98 -3.78
CA GLU A 24 -0.79 -14.95 -3.30
C GLU A 24 -1.40 -16.36 -3.19
N ARG A 25 -2.53 -16.50 -2.49
CA ARG A 25 -3.24 -17.78 -2.40
C ARG A 25 -3.61 -18.34 -3.77
N ARG A 26 -4.05 -17.48 -4.69
CA ARG A 26 -4.36 -17.92 -6.06
C ARG A 26 -3.12 -18.42 -6.80
N ALA A 27 -1.97 -17.77 -6.62
CA ALA A 27 -0.71 -18.24 -7.19
C ALA A 27 -0.32 -19.62 -6.63
N GLU A 28 -0.47 -19.83 -5.32
CA GLU A 28 -0.19 -21.11 -4.64
C GLU A 28 -1.12 -22.22 -5.15
N GLU A 29 -2.42 -21.96 -5.29
CA GLU A 29 -3.39 -22.91 -5.85
C GLU A 29 -3.01 -23.36 -7.26
N ILE A 30 -2.59 -22.41 -8.12
CA ILE A 30 -2.18 -22.71 -9.49
C ILE A 30 -0.92 -23.59 -9.48
N GLN A 31 0.05 -23.31 -8.62
CA GLN A 31 1.25 -24.16 -8.49
C GLN A 31 0.92 -25.55 -7.97
N ALA A 32 0.08 -25.65 -6.93
CA ALA A 32 -0.29 -26.92 -6.30
C ALA A 32 -1.06 -27.85 -7.24
N THR A 33 -1.83 -27.29 -8.17
CA THR A 33 -2.60 -28.05 -9.17
C THR A 33 -1.83 -28.33 -10.46
N GLY A 34 -0.55 -27.93 -10.55
CA GLY A 34 0.27 -28.10 -11.76
C GLY A 34 -0.16 -27.22 -12.93
N GLY A 35 -0.82 -26.09 -12.65
CA GLY A 35 -1.25 -25.12 -13.65
C GLY A 35 -0.12 -24.27 -14.22
N ASP A 36 -0.48 -23.17 -14.86
CA ASP A 36 0.47 -22.26 -15.50
C ASP A 36 1.39 -21.56 -14.47
N SER A 37 2.65 -22.00 -14.43
CA SER A 37 3.69 -21.46 -13.56
C SER A 37 4.05 -20.01 -13.86
N GLU A 38 3.97 -19.59 -15.13
CA GLU A 38 4.23 -18.19 -15.50
C GLU A 38 3.13 -17.28 -14.93
N LEU A 39 1.87 -17.69 -15.06
CA LEU A 39 0.73 -16.99 -14.46
C LEU A 39 0.86 -16.92 -12.93
N ALA A 40 1.16 -18.04 -12.27
CA ALA A 40 1.35 -18.05 -10.82
C ALA A 40 2.48 -17.09 -10.39
N GLY A 41 3.61 -17.10 -11.09
CA GLY A 41 4.71 -16.19 -10.82
C GLY A 41 4.34 -14.72 -11.00
N LYS A 42 3.53 -14.38 -12.02
CA LYS A 42 3.02 -13.01 -12.22
C LYS A 42 2.09 -12.57 -11.10
N LEU A 43 1.21 -13.46 -10.62
CA LEU A 43 0.29 -13.16 -9.53
C LEU A 43 1.03 -12.91 -8.20
N ALA A 44 2.01 -13.75 -7.86
CA ALA A 44 2.81 -13.57 -6.65
C ALA A 44 3.59 -12.24 -6.70
N LYS A 45 4.31 -11.96 -7.80
CA LYS A 45 5.02 -10.68 -7.97
C LYS A 45 4.09 -9.47 -7.97
N GLY A 46 2.92 -9.60 -8.58
CA GLY A 46 1.90 -8.57 -8.57
C GLY A 46 1.39 -8.27 -7.16
N ALA A 47 1.17 -9.31 -6.35
CA ALA A 47 0.75 -9.17 -4.95
C ALA A 47 1.80 -8.42 -4.11
N ASP A 48 3.08 -8.76 -4.27
CA ASP A 48 4.19 -8.06 -3.62
C ASP A 48 4.23 -6.58 -4.04
N ALA A 49 4.18 -6.30 -5.35
CA ALA A 49 4.18 -4.93 -5.87
C ALA A 49 2.99 -4.11 -5.35
N MET A 50 1.81 -4.72 -5.22
CA MET A 50 0.62 -4.07 -4.66
C MET A 50 0.78 -3.78 -3.17
N ARG A 51 1.40 -4.69 -2.40
CA ARG A 51 1.69 -4.48 -0.97
C ARG A 51 2.65 -3.30 -0.78
N ASP A 52 3.73 -3.25 -1.57
CA ASP A 52 4.71 -2.17 -1.51
C ASP A 52 4.11 -0.82 -1.90
N SER A 53 3.38 -0.79 -3.01
CA SER A 53 2.71 0.43 -3.49
C SER A 53 1.62 0.89 -2.51
N GLY A 54 0.90 -0.04 -1.89
CA GLY A 54 -0.09 0.23 -0.86
C GLY A 54 0.53 0.86 0.39
N ASN A 55 1.69 0.38 0.82
CA ASN A 55 2.42 0.98 1.95
C ASN A 55 2.82 2.43 1.66
N ILE A 56 3.31 2.73 0.46
CA ILE A 56 3.64 4.09 0.03
C ILE A 56 2.39 4.98 0.07
N TYR A 57 1.28 4.52 -0.53
CA TYR A 57 0.01 5.25 -0.51
C TYR A 57 -0.45 5.56 0.91
N LEU A 58 -0.42 4.57 1.81
CA LEU A 58 -0.89 4.72 3.19
C LEU A 58 -0.01 5.68 4.01
N THR A 59 1.29 5.76 3.74
CA THR A 59 2.17 6.76 4.35
C THR A 59 1.73 8.17 3.97
N TRP A 60 1.54 8.45 2.68
CA TRP A 60 1.08 9.76 2.21
C TRP A 60 -0.34 10.09 2.68
N ALA A 61 -1.26 9.12 2.66
CA ALA A 61 -2.62 9.32 3.15
C ALA A 61 -2.63 9.74 4.63
N ARG A 62 -1.83 9.07 5.48
CA ARG A 62 -1.70 9.43 6.89
C ARG A 62 -1.08 10.82 7.07
N HIS A 63 -0.05 11.16 6.30
CA HIS A 63 0.57 12.49 6.31
C HIS A 63 -0.45 13.59 6.03
N TYR A 64 -1.21 13.49 4.94
CA TYR A 64 -2.18 14.52 4.58
C TYR A 64 -3.39 14.59 5.53
N VAL A 65 -3.81 13.47 6.10
CA VAL A 65 -4.84 13.49 7.16
C VAL A 65 -4.32 14.21 8.40
N ALA A 66 -3.09 13.94 8.83
CA ALA A 66 -2.47 14.65 9.97
C ALA A 66 -2.32 16.16 9.71
N LEU A 67 -1.91 16.54 8.49
CA LEU A 67 -1.85 17.94 8.05
C LEU A 67 -3.24 18.61 8.11
N SER A 68 -4.28 17.92 7.63
CA SER A 68 -5.66 18.45 7.64
C SER A 68 -6.24 18.66 9.04
N GLU A 69 -5.73 17.94 10.04
CA GLU A 69 -6.15 18.04 11.44
C GLU A 69 -5.36 19.11 12.22
N GLY A 70 -4.40 19.79 11.59
CA GLY A 70 -3.53 20.75 12.26
C GLY A 70 -2.56 20.08 13.24
N THR A 71 -2.34 18.77 13.10
CA THR A 71 -1.42 17.98 13.93
C THR A 71 -0.01 17.89 13.38
N SER A 72 0.24 18.40 12.17
CA SER A 72 1.61 18.64 11.72
C SER A 72 2.08 19.97 12.31
N ASP A 73 3.03 19.90 13.25
CA ASP A 73 3.90 21.04 13.52
C ASP A 73 4.70 21.26 12.21
N ALA A 74 4.24 22.20 11.39
CA ALA A 74 4.77 22.48 10.06
C ALA A 74 6.09 23.27 10.16
N SER A 75 7.02 22.79 10.99
CA SER A 75 8.25 23.47 11.34
C SER A 75 9.52 22.65 11.07
N ASP A 76 9.46 21.37 10.67
CA ASP A 76 10.66 20.50 10.68
C ASP A 76 10.84 19.54 9.48
N GLU A 77 10.27 19.83 8.30
CA GLU A 77 10.63 19.10 7.07
C GLU A 77 10.89 20.08 5.90
N GLU A 78 11.71 21.10 6.15
CA GLU A 78 12.63 21.61 5.12
C GLU A 78 13.89 20.74 5.19
N ASP A 79 13.93 19.63 4.45
CA ASP A 79 15.20 19.10 3.99
C ASP A 79 15.11 18.88 2.48
N GLU A 80 15.76 19.81 1.79
CA GLU A 80 15.87 19.91 0.35
C GLU A 80 16.36 18.57 -0.24
N ALA A 81 15.49 17.86 -0.96
CA ALA A 81 15.94 16.85 -1.89
C ALA A 81 16.58 17.56 -3.09
N ASP A 82 17.86 17.93 -2.93
CA ASP A 82 18.76 18.33 -4.01
C ASP A 82 18.89 17.16 -5.01
N PHE A 83 18.03 17.13 -6.01
CA PHE A 83 18.25 16.36 -7.23
C PHE A 83 19.21 17.14 -8.12
N GLY A 84 20.47 17.20 -7.69
CA GLY A 84 21.59 17.65 -8.49
C GLY A 84 21.73 16.82 -9.77
N THR A 85 21.81 17.54 -10.89
CA THR A 85 22.00 17.10 -12.28
C THR A 85 23.29 16.32 -12.55
#